data_AF-A0A6I6H802-F1
#
_entry.id   AF-A0A6I6H802-F1
#
_cell.length_a   1.000
_cell.length_b   1.000
_cell.length_c   1.000
_cell.angle_alpha   90.00
_cell.angle_beta   90.00
_cell.angle_gamma   90.00
#
_symmetry.space_group_name_H-M   'P 1'
#
loop_
_entity.id
_entity.type
_entity.pdbx_description
1 polymer ?
#
loop_
_entity_poly.entity_id
_entity_poly.type
_entity_poly.pdbx_seq_one_letter_code
_entity_poly.pdbx_strand_id
1 'polypeptide(L)'
;MSMLDEGHLRAAHKAVVDTARGLADGTVPFVEGVRQLAALRFEASRLDHDPDFTLFVAIASESDHLPPHELRSQCASAWLEQRDREARELEVLHRQQVRAACARLVGRFSS
;
A
#
# COMPACT_ATOMS: atom_id res chain seq x y z
N MET A 1 18.75 21.73 1.03
CA MET A 1 17.39 21.16 1.23
C MET A 1 16.55 22.24 1.85
N SER A 2 15.39 22.54 1.25
CA SER A 2 14.47 23.56 1.75
C SER A 2 13.66 23.01 2.93
N MET A 3 13.20 23.88 3.84
CA MET A 3 12.26 23.49 4.92
C MET A 3 10.97 22.85 4.38
N LEU A 4 10.58 23.23 3.15
CA LEU A 4 9.44 22.63 2.45
C LEU A 4 9.71 21.15 2.09
N ASP A 5 10.93 20.82 1.68
CA ASP A 5 11.33 19.45 1.34
C ASP A 5 11.38 18.55 2.58
N GLU A 6 11.81 19.11 3.72
CA GLU A 6 11.86 18.38 5.00
C GLU A 6 10.46 18.14 5.58
N GLY A 7 9.57 19.12 5.48
CA GLY A 7 8.17 18.98 5.88
C GLY A 7 7.43 17.94 5.04
N HIS A 8 7.62 17.96 3.71
CA HIS A 8 7.02 16.98 2.80
C HIS A 8 7.54 15.56 3.07
N LEU A 9 8.85 15.39 3.26
CA LEU A 9 9.45 14.10 3.60
C LEU A 9 8.90 13.53 4.92
N ARG A 10 8.76 14.38 5.95
CA ARG A 10 8.19 13.97 7.25
C ARG A 10 6.72 13.55 7.12
N ALA A 11 5.94 14.26 6.29
CA ALA A 11 4.56 13.89 6.01
C ALA A 11 4.47 12.54 5.28
N ALA A 12 5.34 12.31 4.29
CA ALA A 12 5.43 11.03 3.57
C ALA A 12 5.81 9.87 4.51
N HIS A 13 6.76 10.08 5.43
CA HIS A 13 7.15 9.07 6.44
C HIS A 13 5.97 8.71 7.35
N LYS A 14 5.24 9.73 7.83
CA LYS A 14 4.03 9.51 8.64
C LYS A 14 2.97 8.73 7.85
N ALA A 15 2.74 9.09 6.59
CA ALA A 15 1.78 8.38 5.73
C ALA A 15 2.18 6.90 5.53
N VAL A 16 3.47 6.62 5.32
CA VAL A 16 3.98 5.24 5.22
C VAL A 16 3.69 4.47 6.51
N VAL A 17 3.98 5.05 7.68
CA VAL A 17 3.76 4.38 8.97
C VAL A 17 2.28 4.12 9.22
N ASP A 18 1.42 5.12 8.97
CA ASP A 18 -0.02 5.01 9.19
C ASP A 18 -0.64 3.96 8.26
N THR A 19 -0.32 3.99 6.96
CA THR A 19 -0.79 2.99 5.99
C THR A 19 -0.23 1.59 6.31
N ALA A 20 1.04 1.47 6.67
CA ALA A 20 1.63 0.16 6.99
C ALA A 20 1.00 -0.47 8.24
N ARG A 21 0.67 0.33 9.25
CA ARG A 21 -0.09 -0.14 10.43
C ARG A 21 -1.50 -0.55 10.04
N GLY A 22 -2.21 0.30 9.29
CA GLY A 22 -3.58 0.03 8.88
C GLY A 22 -3.73 -1.19 7.97
N LEU A 23 -2.74 -1.43 7.11
CA LEU A 23 -2.68 -2.63 6.28
C LEU A 23 -2.37 -3.89 7.12
N ALA A 24 -1.51 -3.79 8.13
CA ALA A 24 -1.13 -4.92 8.97
C ALA A 24 -2.25 -5.37 9.93
N ASP A 25 -3.02 -4.40 10.48
CA ASP A 25 -4.14 -4.62 11.39
C ASP A 25 -5.50 -4.83 10.70
N GLY A 26 -5.58 -4.53 9.39
CA GLY A 26 -6.76 -4.74 8.56
C GLY A 26 -7.78 -3.59 8.62
N THR A 27 -7.42 -2.45 9.21
CA THR A 27 -8.26 -1.23 9.16
C THR A 27 -8.25 -0.56 7.78
N VAL A 28 -7.21 -0.82 6.96
CA VAL A 28 -7.15 -0.45 5.54
C VAL A 28 -7.36 -1.72 4.70
N PRO A 29 -8.26 -1.70 3.68
CA PRO A 29 -8.43 -2.82 2.77
C PRO A 29 -7.13 -3.23 2.09
N PHE A 30 -6.88 -4.53 1.96
CA PHE A 30 -5.58 -5.07 1.55
C PHE A 30 -5.01 -4.42 0.26
N VAL A 31 -5.79 -4.46 -0.82
CA VAL A 31 -5.38 -3.92 -2.13
C VAL A 31 -5.15 -2.40 -2.06
N GLU A 32 -5.98 -1.69 -1.31
CA GLU A 32 -5.88 -0.24 -1.15
C GLU A 32 -4.60 0.14 -0.40
N GLY A 33 -4.32 -0.50 0.74
CA GLY A 33 -3.10 -0.25 1.51
C GLY A 33 -1.84 -0.60 0.73
N VAL A 34 -1.86 -1.69 -0.05
CA VAL A 34 -0.76 -2.06 -0.95
C VAL A 34 -0.50 -0.96 -1.99
N ARG A 35 -1.55 -0.47 -2.66
CA ARG A 35 -1.43 0.60 -3.67
C ARG A 35 -0.92 1.90 -3.07
N GLN A 36 -1.42 2.28 -1.90
CA GLN A 36 -0.95 3.45 -1.16
C GLN A 36 0.55 3.36 -0.83
N LEU A 37 1.00 2.23 -0.28
CA LEU A 37 2.43 2.03 0.02
C LEU A 37 3.28 2.03 -1.25
N ALA A 38 2.81 1.39 -2.33
CA ALA A 38 3.51 1.39 -3.61
C ALA A 38 3.68 2.83 -4.14
N ALA A 39 2.67 3.69 -4.02
CA ALA A 39 2.74 5.08 -4.45
C ALA A 39 3.68 5.92 -3.55
N LEU A 40 3.57 5.77 -2.23
CA LEU A 40 4.35 6.54 -1.25
C LEU A 40 5.88 6.36 -1.38
N ARG A 41 6.35 5.30 -2.06
CA ARG A 41 7.78 5.07 -2.30
C ARG A 41 8.48 6.27 -2.94
N PHE A 42 7.79 7.00 -3.82
CA PHE A 42 8.35 8.14 -4.55
C PHE A 42 8.56 9.37 -3.67
N GLU A 43 7.81 9.47 -2.57
CA GLU A 43 7.84 10.61 -1.65
C GLU A 43 8.66 10.30 -0.39
N ALA A 44 8.60 9.05 0.08
CA ALA A 44 9.20 8.64 1.35
C ALA A 44 10.66 8.21 1.24
N SER A 45 11.10 7.71 0.07
CA SER A 45 12.45 7.22 -0.15
C SER A 45 13.20 8.05 -1.20
N ARG A 46 14.51 8.22 -0.98
CA ARG A 46 15.43 8.78 -1.98
C ARG A 46 16.06 7.71 -2.87
N LEU A 47 15.75 6.44 -2.62
CA LEU A 47 16.22 5.34 -3.43
C LEU A 47 15.27 5.15 -4.61
N ASP A 48 15.80 5.17 -5.83
CA ASP A 48 15.00 4.88 -7.03
C ASP A 48 14.33 3.50 -6.94
N HIS A 49 15.01 2.54 -6.30
CA HIS A 49 14.54 1.18 -6.07
C HIS A 49 14.70 0.79 -4.60
N ASP A 50 13.76 1.25 -3.77
CA ASP A 50 13.75 0.88 -2.36
C ASP A 50 13.23 -0.55 -2.15
N PRO A 51 14.05 -1.49 -1.65
CA PRO A 51 13.67 -2.89 -1.52
C PRO A 51 12.55 -3.14 -0.49
N ASP A 52 12.34 -2.21 0.45
CA ASP A 52 11.23 -2.32 1.40
C ASP A 52 9.87 -2.06 0.72
N PHE A 53 9.86 -1.42 -0.46
CA PHE A 53 8.65 -1.12 -1.22
C PHE A 53 8.36 -2.10 -2.37
N THR A 54 9.35 -2.88 -2.80
CA THR A 54 9.25 -3.75 -3.99
C THR A 54 8.07 -4.73 -3.92
N LEU A 55 7.81 -5.32 -2.76
CA LEU A 55 6.69 -6.25 -2.58
C LEU A 55 5.34 -5.57 -2.86
N PHE A 56 5.16 -4.34 -2.38
CA PHE A 56 3.91 -3.60 -2.59
C PHE A 56 3.74 -3.21 -4.06
N VAL A 57 4.83 -2.85 -4.75
CA VAL A 57 4.80 -2.56 -6.19
C VAL A 57 4.39 -3.81 -6.98
N ALA A 58 4.95 -4.98 -6.65
CA ALA A 58 4.60 -6.22 -7.33
C ALA A 58 3.11 -6.58 -7.17
N ILE A 59 2.61 -6.55 -5.92
CA ILE A 59 1.19 -6.86 -5.66
C ILE A 59 0.26 -5.78 -6.25
N ALA A 60 0.65 -4.51 -6.22
CA ALA A 60 -0.12 -3.44 -6.86
C ALA A 60 -0.22 -3.64 -8.38
N SER A 61 0.84 -4.14 -9.02
CA SER A 61 0.82 -4.49 -10.45
C SER A 61 -0.03 -5.72 -10.73
N GLU A 62 0.01 -6.75 -9.88
CA GLU A 62 -0.81 -7.95 -10.01
C GLU A 62 -2.31 -7.68 -9.81
N SER A 63 -2.63 -6.62 -9.05
CA SER A 63 -4.00 -6.22 -8.72
C SER A 63 -4.48 -4.99 -9.49
N ASP A 64 -3.78 -4.52 -10.53
CA ASP A 64 -4.06 -3.24 -11.19
C ASP A 64 -5.45 -3.17 -11.85
N HIS A 65 -5.98 -4.32 -12.29
CA HIS A 65 -7.30 -4.49 -12.88
C HIS A 65 -8.44 -4.46 -11.87
N LEU A 66 -8.15 -4.52 -10.56
CA LEU A 66 -9.18 -4.41 -9.53
C LEU A 66 -9.68 -2.96 -9.46
N PRO A 67 -11.00 -2.74 -9.40
CA PRO A 67 -11.55 -1.39 -9.41
C PRO A 67 -11.12 -0.63 -8.15
N PRO A 68 -10.63 0.62 -8.26
CA PRO A 68 -10.46 1.49 -7.12
C PRO A 68 -11.83 1.84 -6.51
N HIS A 69 -11.84 2.27 -5.25
CA HIS A 69 -13.07 2.48 -4.48
C HIS A 69 -14.07 3.41 -5.20
N GLU A 70 -13.57 4.48 -5.80
CA GLU A 70 -14.34 5.54 -6.47
C GLU A 70 -15.10 5.04 -7.71
N LEU A 71 -14.58 4.01 -8.37
CA LEU A 71 -15.19 3.45 -9.58
C LEU A 71 -16.19 2.33 -9.28
N ARG A 72 -16.22 1.81 -8.05
CA ARG A 72 -17.07 0.66 -7.69
C ARG A 72 -18.56 0.94 -7.89
N SER A 73 -19.01 2.18 -7.67
CA SER A 73 -20.43 2.57 -7.88
C SER A 73 -20.89 2.47 -9.33
N GLN A 74 -19.95 2.42 -10.28
CA GLN A 74 -20.21 2.34 -11.72
C GLN A 74 -20.09 0.89 -12.25
N CYS A 75 -19.69 -0.05 -11.40
CA CYS A 75 -19.48 -1.44 -11.78
C CYS A 75 -20.72 -2.29 -11.52
N ALA A 76 -20.92 -3.32 -12.35
CA ALA A 76 -21.97 -4.31 -12.12
C ALA A 76 -21.68 -5.10 -10.83
N SER A 77 -22.71 -5.32 -10.01
CA SER A 77 -22.57 -6.02 -8.71
C SER A 77 -21.92 -7.40 -8.84
N ALA A 78 -22.32 -8.20 -9.83
CA ALA A 78 -21.76 -9.53 -10.07
C ALA A 78 -20.25 -9.49 -10.40
N TRP A 79 -19.79 -8.43 -11.08
CA TRP A 79 -18.37 -8.24 -11.35
C TRP A 79 -17.61 -7.84 -10.09
N LEU A 80 -18.17 -6.95 -9.26
CA LEU A 80 -17.58 -6.57 -7.97
C LEU A 80 -17.42 -7.78 -7.04
N GLU A 81 -18.42 -8.66 -6.97
CA GLU A 81 -18.34 -9.89 -6.15
C GLU A 81 -17.18 -10.81 -6.57
N GLN A 82 -16.91 -10.89 -7.89
CA GLN A 82 -15.77 -11.64 -8.40
C GLN A 82 -14.44 -10.96 -8.04
N ARG A 83 -14.36 -9.64 -8.21
CA ARG A 83 -13.16 -8.85 -7.87
C ARG A 83 -12.87 -8.86 -6.36
N ASP A 84 -13.90 -8.86 -5.52
CA ASP A 84 -13.75 -8.95 -4.07
C ASP A 84 -13.27 -10.34 -3.62
N ARG A 85 -13.65 -11.40 -4.32
CA ARG A 85 -13.08 -12.75 -4.09
C ARG A 85 -11.59 -12.77 -4.41
N GLU A 86 -11.23 -12.27 -5.58
CA GLU A 86 -9.83 -12.18 -6.02
C GLU A 86 -8.98 -11.33 -5.07
N ALA A 87 -9.49 -10.19 -4.60
CA ALA A 87 -8.81 -9.37 -3.60
C ALA A 87 -8.53 -10.14 -2.30
N ARG A 88 -9.47 -11.00 -1.85
CA ARG A 88 -9.28 -11.85 -0.67
C ARG A 88 -8.26 -12.97 -0.92
N GLU A 89 -8.22 -13.53 -2.12
CA GLU A 89 -7.24 -14.56 -2.49
C GLU A 89 -5.82 -13.98 -2.49
N LEU A 90 -5.63 -12.78 -3.06
CA LEU A 90 -4.36 -12.04 -2.98
C LEU A 90 -3.95 -11.74 -1.54
N GLU A 91 -4.91 -11.31 -0.70
CA GLU A 91 -4.63 -11.08 0.71
C GLU A 91 -4.14 -12.37 1.38
N VAL A 92 -4.86 -13.49 1.23
CA VAL A 92 -4.46 -14.77 1.83
C VAL A 92 -3.06 -15.20 1.36
N LEU A 93 -2.78 -15.05 0.07
CA LEU A 93 -1.50 -15.43 -0.53
C LEU A 93 -0.32 -14.63 0.04
N HIS A 94 -0.51 -13.32 0.23
CA HIS A 94 0.58 -12.40 0.55
C HIS A 94 0.60 -11.91 2.00
N ARG A 95 -0.42 -12.20 2.82
CA ARG A 95 -0.60 -11.63 4.17
C ARG A 95 0.66 -11.72 5.03
N GLN A 96 1.35 -12.86 5.04
CA GLN A 96 2.55 -13.03 5.87
C GLN A 96 3.70 -12.15 5.39
N GLN A 97 3.94 -12.11 4.08
CA GLN A 97 5.01 -11.30 3.48
C GLN A 97 4.73 -9.81 3.67
N VAL A 98 3.47 -9.39 3.46
CA VAL A 98 3.02 -8.01 3.64
C VAL A 98 3.18 -7.58 5.10
N ARG A 99 2.75 -8.38 6.08
CA ARG A 99 2.94 -8.05 7.50
C ARG A 99 4.41 -7.87 7.87
N ALA A 100 5.28 -8.75 7.38
CA ALA A 100 6.72 -8.62 7.60
C ALA A 100 7.29 -7.35 6.95
N ALA A 101 6.84 -6.98 5.76
CA ALA A 101 7.24 -5.75 5.09
C ALA A 101 6.71 -4.50 5.81
N CYS A 102 5.46 -4.49 6.24
CA CYS A 102 4.88 -3.41 7.05
C CYS A 102 5.68 -3.19 8.34
N ALA A 103 6.09 -4.25 9.03
CA ALA A 103 6.91 -4.13 10.24
C ALA A 103 8.27 -3.45 9.96
N ARG A 104 8.91 -3.77 8.82
CA ARG A 104 10.17 -3.10 8.41
C ARG A 104 9.95 -1.63 8.10
N LEU A 105 8.89 -1.29 7.35
CA LEU A 105 8.54 0.10 7.05
C LEU A 105 8.27 0.90 8.33
N VAL A 106 7.47 0.36 9.25
CA VAL A 106 7.19 1.02 10.54
C VAL A 106 8.48 1.23 11.32
N GLY A 107 9.35 0.22 11.42
CA GLY A 107 10.64 0.35 12.12
C GLY A 107 11.55 1.42 11.51
N ARG A 108 11.58 1.51 10.17
CA ARG A 108 12.44 2.44 9.43
C ARG A 108 11.93 3.89 9.44
N PHE A 109 10.62 4.10 9.34
CA PHE A 109 10.03 5.43 9.13
C PHE A 109 9.37 6.04 10.39
N SER A 110 9.36 5.33 11.53
CA SER A 110 8.89 5.89 12.81
C SER A 110 9.98 6.61 13.61
N SER A 111 11.23 6.66 13.12
CA SER A 111 12.39 7.24 13.81
C SER A 111 12.64 8.69 13.40
#